data_AF-A0AAJ6CKH5-F1
#
_entry.id   AF-A0AAJ6CKH5-F1
#
_cell.length_a   1.000
_cell.length_b   1.000
_cell.length_c   1.000
_cell.angle_alpha   90.00
_cell.angle_beta   90.00
_cell.angle_gamma   90.00
#
_symmetry.space_group_name_H-M   'P 1'
#
loop_
_entity.id
_entity.type
_entity.pdbx_description
1 polymer ?
#
loop_
_entity_poly.entity_id
_entity_poly.type
_entity_poly.pdbx_seq_one_letter_code
_entity_poly.pdbx_strand_id
1 'polypeptide(L)'
;MLGGLVSTVHRTVLPPTFRFKLECDNFDKNPLVSLIREHCPSISGARTAKQTRWLPSGHLQTLYTSASNAMQVEDVDFKRKVFLAPDGGTISMDIAPISMSKPSESDTTPTVVILHGLSGGSSETYVMNAVVQLTKSREEGGEGVRCVVVNFRGCAKTMLTSAQLYSACKVTDLESALLLLSHMFPRSPMLGLGYSLGGAVLARYMGISGKDTPLIGAITVGAPYSLDKTNTTLESSYLTLAYAHVLGVSLRGLLQQHVDTLVLSPALWEPIELILRTKMDPDENKPVAKPTFKSPQYCTLRYVDHTMTRLIGGYPTPYGEFPFASAVDYYKRSSPVVTLANVSRPMLALSADDDPIVPWSTLDDLMDCIKTNPNVVLAHTESGGHLGWFAGPLAQRWIKHPIAEFVHALVDAYGAKPKESVSTGLGSGGPQVSPWKTRSIDKRSVQVEVLAKAHLPSVSGVRTDDEQDVAWLRTQILPHIPLVHPNDSPVKTQEIPTGRMLSLTLHCDALRPEVGFIELPEDVHAST
;
A
#
# COMPACT_ATOMS: atom_id res chain seq x y z
N MET A 1 -11.82 -29.71 -17.17
CA MET A 1 -13.10 -29.47 -16.46
C MET A 1 -13.42 -30.54 -15.41
N LEU A 2 -13.42 -31.84 -15.75
CA LEU A 2 -13.75 -32.93 -14.80
C LEU A 2 -12.88 -32.94 -13.53
N GLY A 3 -11.55 -32.78 -13.64
CA GLY A 3 -10.65 -32.75 -12.47
C GLY A 3 -10.91 -31.59 -11.51
N GLY A 4 -11.26 -30.40 -12.02
CA GLY A 4 -11.59 -29.23 -11.20
C GLY A 4 -12.97 -29.34 -10.51
N LEU A 5 -13.92 -30.03 -11.15
CA LEU A 5 -15.23 -30.29 -10.54
C LEU A 5 -15.10 -31.28 -9.38
N VAL A 6 -14.32 -32.36 -9.57
CA VAL A 6 -14.05 -33.37 -8.54
C VAL A 6 -13.27 -32.78 -7.37
N SER A 7 -12.25 -31.94 -7.62
CA SER A 7 -11.50 -31.28 -6.54
C SER A 7 -12.37 -30.31 -5.73
N THR A 8 -13.29 -29.59 -6.39
CA THR A 8 -14.20 -28.66 -5.73
C THR A 8 -15.20 -29.41 -4.86
N VAL A 9 -15.82 -30.48 -5.38
CA VAL A 9 -16.74 -31.34 -4.61
C VAL A 9 -16.01 -31.94 -3.40
N HIS A 10 -14.78 -32.43 -3.59
CA HIS A 10 -13.97 -32.96 -2.49
C HIS A 10 -13.70 -31.92 -1.40
N ARG A 11 -13.27 -30.69 -1.77
CA ARG A 11 -13.03 -29.59 -0.82
C ARG A 11 -14.30 -29.12 -0.09
N THR A 12 -15.48 -29.29 -0.68
CA THR A 12 -16.76 -29.00 0.00
C THR A 12 -17.11 -30.06 1.05
N VAL A 13 -16.82 -31.34 0.76
CA VAL A 13 -17.13 -32.46 1.67
C VAL A 13 -16.09 -32.56 2.80
N LEU A 14 -14.81 -32.43 2.45
CA LEU A 14 -13.66 -32.49 3.35
C LEU A 14 -12.80 -31.22 3.12
N PRO A 15 -13.10 -30.11 3.81
CA PRO A 15 -12.34 -28.88 3.64
C PRO A 15 -10.89 -29.07 4.05
N PRO A 16 -9.92 -28.63 3.22
CA PRO A 16 -8.52 -28.75 3.56
C PRO A 16 -8.19 -27.86 4.76
N THR A 17 -7.15 -28.26 5.47
CA THR A 17 -6.56 -27.46 6.54
C THR A 17 -5.51 -26.52 5.95
N PHE A 18 -5.52 -25.25 6.34
CA PHE A 18 -4.44 -24.33 6.01
C PHE A 18 -3.15 -24.82 6.67
N ARG A 19 -2.21 -25.29 5.86
CA ARG A 19 -0.88 -25.73 6.26
C ARG A 19 0.14 -25.02 5.39
N PHE A 20 1.00 -24.23 6.02
CA PHE A 20 2.05 -23.52 5.32
C PHE A 20 3.19 -24.46 4.92
N LYS A 21 3.72 -24.23 3.73
CA LYS A 21 5.02 -24.71 3.26
C LYS A 21 5.95 -23.50 3.21
N LEU A 22 7.21 -23.70 3.57
CA LEU A 22 8.21 -22.62 3.61
C LEU A 22 9.23 -22.82 2.50
N GLU A 23 9.45 -21.78 1.73
CA GLU A 23 10.47 -21.66 0.69
C GLU A 23 11.49 -20.60 1.13
N CYS A 24 12.77 -20.96 1.16
CA CYS A 24 13.83 -20.16 1.75
C CYS A 24 15.22 -20.57 1.24
N ASP A 25 16.22 -19.69 1.38
CA ASP A 25 17.62 -20.09 1.29
C ASP A 25 18.03 -20.96 2.48
N ASN A 26 18.68 -22.09 2.21
CA ASN A 26 19.30 -23.00 3.19
C ASN A 26 18.42 -23.30 4.43
N PHE A 27 17.27 -23.94 4.20
CA PHE A 27 16.19 -24.18 5.17
C PHE A 27 16.64 -24.53 6.60
N ASP A 28 17.53 -25.51 6.76
CA ASP A 28 17.94 -26.01 8.09
C ASP A 28 18.84 -25.04 8.86
N LYS A 29 19.51 -24.12 8.16
CA LYS A 29 20.45 -23.14 8.74
C LYS A 29 19.92 -21.71 8.71
N ASN A 30 18.76 -21.49 8.10
CA ASN A 30 18.21 -20.17 7.97
C ASN A 30 17.68 -19.68 9.34
N PRO A 31 18.23 -18.58 9.87
CA PRO A 31 17.86 -18.12 11.19
C PRO A 31 16.41 -17.59 11.18
N LEU A 32 15.95 -16.94 10.11
CA LEU A 32 14.56 -16.50 9.98
C LEU A 32 13.57 -17.67 10.00
N VAL A 33 13.91 -18.78 9.36
CA VAL A 33 13.10 -20.02 9.43
C VAL A 33 13.05 -20.55 10.86
N SER A 34 14.16 -20.49 11.60
CA SER A 34 14.21 -20.93 12.99
C SER A 34 13.30 -20.07 13.88
N LEU A 35 13.35 -18.74 13.72
CA LEU A 35 12.43 -17.81 14.40
C LEU A 35 10.96 -18.13 14.10
N ILE A 36 10.62 -18.35 12.82
CA ILE A 36 9.26 -18.69 12.40
C ILE A 36 8.82 -20.02 13.03
N ARG A 37 9.66 -21.04 13.02
CA ARG A 37 9.32 -22.36 13.57
C ARG A 37 9.12 -22.33 15.09
N GLU A 38 9.89 -21.52 15.80
CA GLU A 38 9.82 -21.40 17.26
C GLU A 38 8.63 -20.55 17.72
N HIS A 39 8.36 -19.43 17.04
CA HIS A 39 7.42 -18.41 17.54
C HIS A 39 6.10 -18.31 16.75
N CYS A 40 6.01 -18.90 15.56
CA CYS A 40 4.81 -18.83 14.72
C CYS A 40 4.09 -20.19 14.62
N PRO A 41 3.26 -20.57 15.60
CA PRO A 41 2.55 -21.85 15.60
C PRO A 41 1.61 -22.02 14.39
N SER A 42 1.05 -20.94 13.86
CA SER A 42 0.18 -20.99 12.67
C SER A 42 0.96 -21.35 11.40
N ILE A 43 2.22 -20.93 11.30
CA ILE A 43 3.08 -21.18 10.15
C ILE A 43 3.78 -22.54 10.27
N SER A 44 4.26 -22.89 11.47
CA SER A 44 4.89 -24.20 11.73
C SER A 44 3.92 -25.38 11.68
N GLY A 45 2.60 -25.11 11.70
CA GLY A 45 1.55 -26.11 11.65
C GLY A 45 1.13 -26.67 13.02
N ALA A 46 1.63 -26.10 14.11
CA ALA A 46 1.17 -26.42 15.47
C ALA A 46 -0.25 -25.89 15.75
N ARG A 47 -0.61 -24.75 15.13
CA ARG A 47 -1.96 -24.19 15.11
C ARG A 47 -2.44 -24.20 13.67
N THR A 48 -3.58 -24.83 13.39
CA THR A 48 -4.12 -24.87 12.03
C THR A 48 -5.61 -24.60 12.03
N ALA A 49 -6.14 -24.19 10.88
CA ALA A 49 -7.57 -23.97 10.71
C ALA A 49 -8.08 -24.64 9.43
N LYS A 50 -9.32 -25.12 9.48
CA LYS A 50 -9.99 -25.73 8.33
C LYS A 50 -10.67 -24.66 7.50
N GLN A 51 -10.47 -24.73 6.19
CA GLN A 51 -11.10 -23.87 5.21
C GLN A 51 -12.63 -23.89 5.35
N THR A 52 -13.27 -22.75 5.10
CA THR A 52 -14.72 -22.66 5.06
C THR A 52 -15.30 -23.50 3.91
N ARG A 53 -16.19 -24.44 4.25
CA ARG A 53 -16.74 -25.46 3.32
C ARG A 53 -17.49 -24.88 2.13
N TRP A 54 -18.20 -23.77 2.32
CA TRP A 54 -18.96 -23.09 1.27
C TRP A 54 -18.12 -22.08 0.48
N LEU A 55 -16.82 -21.97 0.79
CA LEU A 55 -15.80 -21.26 0.01
C LEU A 55 -14.70 -22.23 -0.46
N PRO A 56 -15.00 -23.29 -1.21
CA PRO A 56 -14.06 -24.38 -1.51
C PRO A 56 -12.92 -24.01 -2.48
N SER A 57 -13.02 -22.88 -3.20
CA SER A 57 -12.02 -22.46 -4.20
C SER A 57 -11.45 -21.07 -3.90
N GLY A 58 -10.23 -20.82 -4.37
CA GLY A 58 -9.60 -19.50 -4.29
C GLY A 58 -10.41 -18.39 -4.97
N HIS A 59 -11.16 -18.68 -6.03
CA HIS A 59 -12.13 -17.74 -6.62
C HIS A 59 -13.22 -17.34 -5.63
N LEU A 60 -13.86 -18.31 -4.97
CA LEU A 60 -14.93 -18.03 -4.00
C LEU A 60 -14.39 -17.31 -2.76
N GLN A 61 -13.21 -17.70 -2.27
CA GLN A 61 -12.49 -16.97 -1.21
C GLN A 61 -12.25 -15.51 -1.61
N THR A 62 -11.75 -15.25 -2.81
CA THR A 62 -11.45 -13.90 -3.33
C THR A 62 -12.71 -13.05 -3.51
N LEU A 63 -13.75 -13.64 -4.12
CA LEU A 63 -15.03 -12.97 -4.29
C LEU A 63 -15.65 -12.65 -2.93
N TYR A 64 -15.54 -13.56 -1.96
CA TYR A 64 -16.02 -13.31 -0.61
C TYR A 64 -15.23 -12.19 0.07
N THR A 65 -13.90 -12.09 -0.11
CA THR A 65 -13.13 -10.94 0.39
C THR A 65 -13.67 -9.60 -0.11
N SER A 66 -14.12 -9.54 -1.36
CA SER A 66 -14.66 -8.33 -1.99
C SER A 66 -16.12 -8.06 -1.59
N ALA A 67 -16.90 -9.11 -1.33
CA ALA A 67 -18.33 -9.03 -1.03
C ALA A 67 -18.65 -9.01 0.47
N SER A 68 -17.75 -9.48 1.34
CA SER A 68 -17.95 -9.53 2.77
C SER A 68 -17.99 -8.10 3.32
N ASN A 69 -19.16 -7.68 3.77
CA ASN A 69 -19.37 -6.41 4.44
C ASN A 69 -18.62 -6.35 5.78
N ALA A 70 -18.43 -5.13 6.28
CA ALA A 70 -17.91 -4.79 7.61
C ALA A 70 -18.59 -5.55 8.78
N MET A 71 -19.75 -6.17 8.57
CA MET A 71 -20.49 -6.95 9.58
C MET A 71 -19.73 -8.13 10.23
N GLN A 72 -18.58 -8.54 9.69
CA GLN A 72 -17.75 -9.62 10.26
C GLN A 72 -16.49 -9.14 11.00
N VAL A 73 -16.20 -7.84 10.99
CA VAL A 73 -15.03 -7.28 11.66
C VAL A 73 -15.51 -6.26 12.68
N GLU A 74 -14.97 -6.31 13.88
CA GLU A 74 -15.19 -5.28 14.90
C GLU A 74 -14.83 -3.91 14.30
N ASP A 75 -15.67 -2.90 14.49
CA ASP A 75 -15.37 -1.55 14.04
C ASP A 75 -14.08 -1.07 14.71
N VAL A 76 -13.20 -0.48 13.90
CA VAL A 76 -11.93 0.07 14.37
C VAL A 76 -12.00 1.58 14.33
N ASP A 77 -11.86 2.18 15.50
CA ASP A 77 -11.74 3.63 15.62
C ASP A 77 -10.33 4.08 15.26
N PHE A 78 -10.22 4.85 14.18
CA PHE A 78 -8.96 5.43 13.71
C PHE A 78 -8.91 6.92 14.01
N LYS A 79 -7.73 7.41 14.41
CA LYS A 79 -7.41 8.84 14.34
C LYS A 79 -6.66 9.11 13.04
N ARG A 80 -7.31 9.85 12.13
CA ARG A 80 -6.70 10.31 10.88
C ARG A 80 -5.71 11.45 11.14
N LYS A 81 -4.56 11.37 10.47
CA LYS A 81 -3.58 12.45 10.32
C LYS A 81 -3.28 12.63 8.84
N VAL A 82 -3.32 13.86 8.35
CA VAL A 82 -2.97 14.19 6.96
C VAL A 82 -1.76 15.10 6.98
N PHE A 83 -0.89 14.94 5.99
CA PHE A 83 0.31 15.78 5.81
C PHE A 83 0.56 16.03 4.32
N LEU A 84 1.32 17.08 4.00
CA LEU A 84 1.76 17.32 2.63
C LEU A 84 3.16 16.75 2.41
N ALA A 85 3.35 16.10 1.28
CA ALA A 85 4.65 15.75 0.73
C ALA A 85 5.34 16.98 0.10
N PRO A 86 6.65 16.90 -0.23
CA PRO A 86 7.41 18.04 -0.77
C PRO A 86 6.90 18.57 -2.12
N ASP A 87 6.11 17.80 -2.86
CA ASP A 87 5.44 18.24 -4.09
C ASP A 87 4.06 18.86 -3.87
N GLY A 88 3.68 19.07 -2.61
CA GLY A 88 2.38 19.58 -2.21
C GLY A 88 1.28 18.53 -2.21
N GLY A 89 1.59 17.25 -2.49
CA GLY A 89 0.61 16.18 -2.47
C GLY A 89 0.22 15.75 -1.06
N THR A 90 -1.08 15.60 -0.82
CA THR A 90 -1.66 15.07 0.41
C THR A 90 -1.48 13.57 0.56
N ILE A 91 -1.06 13.16 1.76
CA ILE A 91 -1.01 11.76 2.20
C ILE A 91 -1.71 11.68 3.55
N SER A 92 -2.52 10.64 3.77
CA SER A 92 -3.17 10.40 5.05
C SER A 92 -2.70 9.10 5.71
N MET A 93 -2.71 9.11 7.03
CA MET A 93 -2.42 7.96 7.88
C MET A 93 -3.53 7.82 8.91
N ASP A 94 -4.03 6.60 9.08
CA ASP A 94 -5.06 6.28 10.07
C ASP A 94 -4.42 5.45 11.19
N ILE A 95 -4.41 6.01 12.41
CA ILE A 95 -3.72 5.44 13.57
C ILE A 95 -4.73 4.78 14.51
N ALA A 96 -4.48 3.52 14.87
CA ALA A 96 -5.26 2.75 15.82
C ALA A 96 -4.37 2.06 16.88
N PRO A 97 -4.87 1.92 18.13
CA PRO A 97 -6.09 2.54 18.65
C PRO A 97 -5.90 4.06 18.80
N ILE A 98 -7.00 4.82 18.90
CA ILE A 98 -6.96 6.29 19.08
C ILE A 98 -6.11 6.70 20.29
N SER A 99 -6.11 5.91 21.36
CA SER A 99 -5.30 6.16 22.57
C SER A 99 -3.79 6.19 22.29
N MET A 100 -3.31 5.55 21.22
CA MET A 100 -1.90 5.50 20.81
C MET A 100 -1.55 6.49 19.69
N SER A 101 -2.46 7.41 19.34
CA SER A 101 -2.29 8.33 18.20
C SER A 101 -1.48 9.60 18.50
N LYS A 102 -1.37 10.00 19.77
CA LYS A 102 -0.68 11.23 20.17
C LYS A 102 0.84 11.06 20.15
N PRO A 103 1.60 12.00 19.54
CA PRO A 103 3.06 11.96 19.57
C PRO A 103 3.62 11.86 20.98
N SER A 104 4.72 11.12 21.13
CA SER A 104 5.37 10.93 22.43
C SER A 104 6.84 10.49 22.27
N GLU A 105 7.75 11.32 22.75
CA GLU A 105 9.18 10.98 22.86
C GLU A 105 9.42 9.84 23.88
N SER A 106 8.48 9.70 24.81
CA SER A 106 8.21 8.61 25.75
C SER A 106 8.27 7.19 25.19
N ASP A 107 7.63 7.07 24.05
CA ASP A 107 6.84 5.90 23.73
C ASP A 107 7.66 4.86 22.98
N THR A 108 7.69 3.66 23.54
CA THR A 108 8.43 2.50 23.00
C THR A 108 7.50 1.46 22.40
N THR A 109 6.19 1.71 22.40
CA THR A 109 5.17 0.82 21.82
C THR A 109 5.51 0.56 20.36
N PRO A 110 5.65 -0.70 19.93
CA PRO A 110 5.91 -1.04 18.53
C PRO A 110 4.81 -0.52 17.61
N THR A 111 5.20 -0.15 16.39
CA THR A 111 4.28 0.31 15.35
C THR A 111 4.29 -0.65 14.15
N VAL A 112 3.13 -1.17 13.78
CA VAL A 112 2.93 -1.87 12.50
C VAL A 112 2.40 -0.88 11.48
N VAL A 113 3.22 -0.58 10.48
CA VAL A 113 2.90 0.33 9.36
C VAL A 113 2.30 -0.49 8.23
N ILE A 114 1.02 -0.26 7.95
CA ILE A 114 0.19 -1.08 7.07
C ILE A 114 -0.04 -0.37 5.72
N LEU A 115 0.18 -1.09 4.62
CA LEU A 115 -0.16 -0.67 3.25
C LEU A 115 -1.29 -1.52 2.69
N HIS A 116 -2.37 -0.86 2.28
CA HIS A 116 -3.53 -1.50 1.69
C HIS A 116 -3.31 -1.87 0.20
N GLY A 117 -4.25 -2.62 -0.38
CA GLY A 117 -4.25 -3.02 -1.79
C GLY A 117 -4.71 -1.92 -2.77
N LEU A 118 -4.95 -2.30 -4.03
CA LEU A 118 -5.39 -1.38 -5.09
C LEU A 118 -6.69 -0.65 -4.71
N SER A 119 -6.65 0.69 -4.72
CA SER A 119 -7.79 1.59 -4.47
C SER A 119 -8.52 1.37 -3.15
N GLY A 120 -7.85 0.79 -2.15
CA GLY A 120 -8.41 0.52 -0.81
C GLY A 120 -8.20 1.65 0.20
N GLY A 121 -8.04 1.29 1.47
CA GLY A 121 -7.80 2.21 2.59
C GLY A 121 -7.77 1.47 3.93
N SER A 122 -7.85 2.22 5.03
CA SER A 122 -7.98 1.68 6.39
C SER A 122 -9.26 0.89 6.65
N SER A 123 -10.34 1.20 5.91
CA SER A 123 -11.64 0.53 6.03
C SER A 123 -11.73 -0.84 5.33
N GLU A 124 -10.65 -1.30 4.72
CA GLU A 124 -10.61 -2.59 4.04
C GLU A 124 -10.71 -3.73 5.08
N THR A 125 -11.59 -4.70 4.85
CA THR A 125 -11.87 -5.74 5.86
C THR A 125 -10.64 -6.56 6.24
N TYR A 126 -9.71 -6.79 5.30
CA TYR A 126 -8.46 -7.50 5.58
C TYR A 126 -7.48 -6.65 6.42
N VAL A 127 -7.49 -5.33 6.24
CA VAL A 127 -6.73 -4.39 7.08
C VAL A 127 -7.34 -4.35 8.47
N MET A 128 -8.64 -4.09 8.60
CA MET A 128 -9.32 -4.02 9.90
C MET A 128 -9.16 -5.32 10.69
N ASN A 129 -9.25 -6.49 10.03
CA ASN A 129 -9.09 -7.77 10.71
C ASN A 129 -7.68 -7.99 11.30
N ALA A 130 -6.63 -7.50 10.63
CA ALA A 130 -5.29 -7.47 11.19
C ALA A 130 -5.16 -6.43 12.31
N VAL A 131 -5.69 -5.21 12.11
CA VAL A 131 -5.63 -4.14 13.12
C VAL A 131 -6.29 -4.57 14.43
N VAL A 132 -7.50 -5.16 14.37
CA VAL A 132 -8.21 -5.69 15.55
C VAL A 132 -7.35 -6.72 16.29
N GLN A 133 -6.68 -7.63 15.58
CA GLN A 133 -5.84 -8.65 16.23
C GLN A 133 -4.56 -8.07 16.83
N LEU A 134 -3.92 -7.14 16.12
CA LEU A 134 -2.64 -6.55 16.52
C LEU A 134 -2.79 -5.57 17.69
N THR A 135 -3.87 -4.79 17.72
CA THR A 135 -4.10 -3.76 18.75
C THR A 135 -4.67 -4.32 20.05
N LYS A 136 -5.35 -5.48 20.02
CA LYS A 136 -5.81 -6.19 21.23
C LYS A 136 -4.65 -6.40 22.19
N SER A 137 -4.92 -6.27 23.49
CA SER A 137 -3.87 -6.43 24.50
C SER A 137 -3.33 -7.86 24.50
N ARG A 138 -2.10 -8.05 25.02
CA ARG A 138 -1.52 -9.40 25.18
C ARG A 138 -2.38 -10.29 26.09
N GLU A 139 -3.05 -9.71 27.08
CA GLU A 139 -3.97 -10.41 27.99
C GLU A 139 -5.22 -10.94 27.25
N GLU A 140 -5.70 -10.21 26.25
CA GLU A 140 -6.82 -10.60 25.38
C GLU A 140 -6.38 -11.47 24.19
N GLY A 141 -5.10 -11.84 24.12
CA GLY A 141 -4.53 -12.67 23.06
C GLY A 141 -4.22 -11.92 21.76
N GLY A 142 -4.04 -10.59 21.82
CA GLY A 142 -3.45 -9.77 20.75
C GLY A 142 -1.99 -9.41 21.01
N GLU A 143 -1.48 -8.38 20.32
CA GLU A 143 -0.06 -7.96 20.42
C GLU A 143 0.16 -6.65 21.21
N GLY A 144 -0.89 -5.87 21.43
CA GLY A 144 -0.82 -4.57 22.10
C GLY A 144 0.01 -3.53 21.34
N VAL A 145 0.10 -3.64 20.01
CA VAL A 145 0.93 -2.76 19.18
C VAL A 145 0.10 -1.63 18.56
N ARG A 146 0.76 -0.51 18.24
CA ARG A 146 0.18 0.58 17.46
C ARG A 146 0.09 0.15 15.99
N CYS A 147 -1.06 0.34 15.36
CA CYS A 147 -1.23 0.15 13.92
C CYS A 147 -1.36 1.51 13.24
N VAL A 148 -0.64 1.71 12.14
CA VAL A 148 -0.76 2.90 11.30
C VAL A 148 -1.00 2.47 9.87
N VAL A 149 -2.18 2.74 9.33
CA VAL A 149 -2.48 2.48 7.92
C VAL A 149 -2.08 3.72 7.12
N VAL A 150 -1.08 3.60 6.24
CA VAL A 150 -0.72 4.66 5.29
C VAL A 150 -1.63 4.53 4.08
N ASN A 151 -2.52 5.48 3.90
CA ASN A 151 -3.42 5.50 2.75
C ASN A 151 -2.69 6.05 1.54
N PHE A 152 -2.76 5.34 0.42
CA PHE A 152 -2.24 5.82 -0.83
C PHE A 152 -2.92 7.12 -1.29
N ARG A 153 -2.22 7.94 -2.08
CA ARG A 153 -2.75 9.23 -2.55
C ARG A 153 -4.08 9.05 -3.28
N GLY A 154 -5.07 9.87 -2.92
CA GLY A 154 -6.44 9.81 -3.44
C GLY A 154 -7.33 8.74 -2.78
N CYS A 155 -6.77 7.83 -1.99
CA CYS A 155 -7.52 6.78 -1.34
C CYS A 155 -8.11 7.22 0.01
N ALA A 156 -8.97 6.38 0.59
CA ALA A 156 -9.58 6.58 1.90
C ALA A 156 -10.29 7.95 2.06
N LYS A 157 -10.87 8.48 0.98
CA LYS A 157 -11.50 9.83 0.90
C LYS A 157 -10.55 10.99 1.20
N THR A 158 -9.25 10.78 1.04
CA THR A 158 -8.26 11.86 1.16
C THR A 158 -8.21 12.62 -0.15
N MET A 159 -8.57 13.90 -0.13
CA MET A 159 -8.49 14.78 -1.29
C MET A 159 -7.07 14.85 -1.81
N LEU A 160 -6.92 14.91 -3.14
CA LEU A 160 -5.63 15.07 -3.80
C LEU A 160 -5.27 16.55 -3.99
N THR A 161 -4.01 16.93 -3.83
CA THR A 161 -3.51 18.32 -3.98
C THR A 161 -2.27 18.42 -4.87
N SER A 162 -1.96 17.35 -5.59
CA SER A 162 -0.86 17.27 -6.57
C SER A 162 -1.32 16.47 -7.77
N ALA A 163 -0.68 16.63 -8.93
CA ALA A 163 -1.01 15.87 -10.14
C ALA A 163 -0.41 14.45 -10.13
N GLN A 164 -0.39 13.78 -8.97
CA GLN A 164 0.15 12.44 -8.83
C GLN A 164 -0.78 11.54 -8.02
N LEU A 165 -0.96 10.30 -8.48
CA LEU A 165 -1.55 9.23 -7.69
C LEU A 165 -0.46 8.30 -7.16
N TYR A 166 -0.89 7.21 -6.51
CA TYR A 166 0.00 6.13 -6.11
C TYR A 166 0.30 5.18 -7.27
N SER A 167 1.34 4.38 -7.11
CA SER A 167 1.68 3.27 -8.01
C SER A 167 2.53 2.24 -7.28
N ALA A 168 2.79 1.10 -7.91
CA ALA A 168 3.73 0.08 -7.39
C ALA A 168 5.16 0.63 -7.21
N CYS A 169 5.53 1.69 -7.93
CA CYS A 169 6.87 2.29 -7.87
C CYS A 169 7.00 3.39 -6.80
N LYS A 170 5.88 3.88 -6.25
CA LYS A 170 5.86 5.10 -5.42
C LYS A 170 6.20 4.83 -3.96
N VAL A 171 7.45 4.45 -3.70
CA VAL A 171 7.94 4.20 -2.34
C VAL A 171 8.18 5.46 -1.53
N THR A 172 8.31 6.63 -2.18
CA THR A 172 8.58 7.93 -1.53
C THR A 172 7.47 8.37 -0.57
N ASP A 173 6.23 7.99 -0.85
CA ASP A 173 5.10 8.30 0.04
C ASP A 173 5.18 7.48 1.33
N LEU A 174 5.56 6.21 1.24
CA LEU A 174 5.87 5.37 2.42
C LEU A 174 7.06 5.94 3.19
N GLU A 175 8.12 6.36 2.51
CA GLU A 175 9.30 6.95 3.16
C GLU A 175 8.96 8.23 3.92
N SER A 176 8.11 9.08 3.34
CA SER A 176 7.63 10.31 3.97
C SER A 176 6.76 10.01 5.19
N ALA A 177 5.89 8.99 5.11
CA ALA A 177 5.10 8.51 6.24
C ALA A 177 5.99 7.94 7.37
N LEU A 178 7.01 7.15 7.04
CA LEU A 178 7.97 6.60 8.01
C LEU A 178 8.81 7.70 8.68
N LEU A 179 9.16 8.74 7.94
CA LEU A 179 9.87 9.91 8.47
C LEU A 179 8.98 10.67 9.47
N LEU A 180 7.71 10.90 9.15
CA LEU A 180 6.74 11.51 10.08
C LEU A 180 6.50 10.62 11.31
N LEU A 181 6.34 9.32 11.15
CA LEU A 181 6.17 8.40 12.28
C LEU A 181 7.40 8.37 13.19
N SER A 182 8.61 8.43 12.63
CA SER A 182 9.84 8.52 13.39
C SER A 182 9.97 9.86 14.12
N HIS A 183 9.39 10.93 13.56
CA HIS A 183 9.28 12.21 14.26
C HIS A 183 8.29 12.13 15.43
N MET A 184 7.12 11.51 15.23
CA MET A 184 6.08 11.40 16.25
C MET A 184 6.43 10.41 17.39
N PHE A 185 7.12 9.31 17.05
CA PHE A 185 7.40 8.18 17.93
C PHE A 185 8.87 7.74 17.80
N PRO A 186 9.84 8.57 18.20
CA PRO A 186 11.27 8.36 17.91
C PRO A 186 11.88 7.11 18.55
N ARG A 187 11.22 6.50 19.54
CA ARG A 187 11.65 5.26 20.20
C ARG A 187 10.81 4.03 19.85
N SER A 188 9.82 4.18 18.97
CA SER A 188 8.98 3.07 18.53
C SER A 188 9.74 2.20 17.52
N PRO A 189 9.89 0.89 17.76
CA PRO A 189 10.31 -0.03 16.71
C PRO A 189 9.18 -0.17 15.69
N MET A 190 9.51 -0.11 14.40
CA MET A 190 8.52 -0.16 13.32
C MET A 190 8.63 -1.42 12.48
N LEU A 191 7.51 -2.01 12.10
CA LEU A 191 7.42 -3.15 11.18
C LEU A 191 6.49 -2.81 10.00
N GLY A 192 6.81 -3.27 8.79
CA GLY A 192 5.91 -3.12 7.64
C GLY A 192 4.94 -4.29 7.50
N LEU A 193 3.70 -4.02 7.09
CA LEU A 193 2.71 -5.02 6.66
C LEU A 193 2.02 -4.56 5.38
N GLY A 194 2.19 -5.26 4.27
CA GLY A 194 1.62 -4.86 2.98
C GLY A 194 0.72 -5.92 2.36
N TYR A 195 -0.45 -5.51 1.87
CA TYR A 195 -1.42 -6.39 1.21
C TYR A 195 -1.47 -6.14 -0.28
N SER A 196 -1.46 -7.21 -1.10
CA SER A 196 -1.60 -7.12 -2.55
C SER A 196 -0.63 -6.09 -3.14
N LEU A 197 -1.10 -5.07 -3.86
CA LEU A 197 -0.27 -3.96 -4.34
C LEU A 197 0.56 -3.28 -3.24
N GLY A 198 0.00 -3.07 -2.04
CA GLY A 198 0.75 -2.54 -0.90
C GLY A 198 1.86 -3.46 -0.42
N GLY A 199 1.68 -4.78 -0.58
CA GLY A 199 2.74 -5.77 -0.40
C GLY A 199 3.85 -5.62 -1.43
N ALA A 200 3.52 -5.34 -2.69
CA ALA A 200 4.51 -5.07 -3.74
C ALA A 200 5.29 -3.77 -3.46
N VAL A 201 4.60 -2.68 -3.12
CA VAL A 201 5.25 -1.41 -2.74
C VAL A 201 6.18 -1.61 -1.54
N LEU A 202 5.74 -2.34 -0.51
CA LEU A 202 6.56 -2.63 0.68
C LEU A 202 7.78 -3.50 0.33
N ALA A 203 7.61 -4.59 -0.42
CA ALA A 203 8.71 -5.45 -0.84
C ALA A 203 9.76 -4.68 -1.66
N ARG A 204 9.30 -3.84 -2.61
CA ARG A 204 10.17 -2.97 -3.38
C ARG A 204 10.95 -2.00 -2.48
N TYR A 205 10.25 -1.35 -1.55
CA TYR A 205 10.85 -0.44 -0.57
C TYR A 205 11.93 -1.13 0.28
N MET A 206 11.64 -2.33 0.81
CA MET A 206 12.59 -3.11 1.60
C MET A 206 13.87 -3.43 0.82
N GLY A 207 13.75 -3.66 -0.49
CA GLY A 207 14.90 -3.83 -1.38
C GLY A 207 15.65 -2.53 -1.69
N ILE A 208 14.95 -1.42 -1.94
CA ILE A 208 15.57 -0.12 -2.23
C ILE A 208 16.33 0.41 -1.01
N SER A 209 15.69 0.39 0.16
CA SER A 209 16.29 0.89 1.40
C SER A 209 17.28 -0.08 2.02
N GLY A 210 17.14 -1.39 1.78
CA GLY A 210 18.04 -2.42 2.29
C GLY A 210 18.27 -2.30 3.79
N LYS A 211 19.51 -2.05 4.20
CA LYS A 211 19.91 -1.88 5.61
C LYS A 211 19.49 -0.55 6.24
N ASP A 212 19.23 0.46 5.40
CA ASP A 212 18.95 1.85 5.80
C ASP A 212 17.46 2.09 6.10
N THR A 213 16.62 1.06 5.92
CA THR A 213 15.23 1.10 6.36
C THR A 213 15.14 1.20 7.89
N PRO A 214 14.22 2.01 8.44
CA PRO A 214 13.93 2.03 9.88
C PRO A 214 13.09 0.83 10.33
N LEU A 215 12.58 0.04 9.38
CA LEU A 215 11.76 -1.12 9.70
C LEU A 215 12.65 -2.26 10.23
N ILE A 216 12.25 -2.86 11.34
CA ILE A 216 12.93 -4.03 11.90
C ILE A 216 12.69 -5.30 11.07
N GLY A 217 11.65 -5.27 10.23
CA GLY A 217 11.25 -6.33 9.30
C GLY A 217 9.95 -5.98 8.58
N ALA A 218 9.46 -6.91 7.75
CA ALA A 218 8.23 -6.73 6.97
C ALA A 218 7.45 -8.02 6.76
N ILE A 219 6.13 -7.88 6.56
CA ILE A 219 5.22 -8.95 6.12
C ILE A 219 4.56 -8.49 4.82
N THR A 220 4.48 -9.36 3.83
CA THR A 220 3.68 -9.14 2.62
C THR A 220 2.66 -10.24 2.46
N VAL A 221 1.43 -9.90 2.04
CA VAL A 221 0.32 -10.86 1.93
C VAL A 221 -0.29 -10.76 0.53
N GLY A 222 -0.24 -11.86 -0.23
CA GLY A 222 -0.77 -11.92 -1.60
C GLY A 222 -0.13 -10.91 -2.55
N ALA A 223 1.15 -10.59 -2.36
CA ALA A 223 1.82 -9.53 -3.10
C ALA A 223 2.23 -9.99 -4.52
N PRO A 224 1.96 -9.20 -5.58
CA PRO A 224 2.48 -9.47 -6.91
C PRO A 224 3.95 -9.04 -7.01
N TYR A 225 4.85 -10.02 -7.02
CA TYR A 225 6.29 -9.79 -7.09
C TYR A 225 6.81 -9.51 -8.51
N SER A 226 6.09 -10.00 -9.53
CA SER A 226 6.33 -9.74 -10.95
C SER A 226 5.06 -9.21 -11.60
N LEU A 227 4.91 -7.89 -11.64
CA LEU A 227 3.69 -7.21 -12.12
C LEU A 227 3.35 -7.59 -13.56
N ASP A 228 4.36 -7.77 -14.41
CA ASP A 228 4.18 -8.14 -15.82
C ASP A 228 3.61 -9.56 -15.98
N LYS A 229 4.16 -10.52 -15.24
CA LYS A 229 3.66 -11.91 -15.20
C LYS A 229 2.23 -11.95 -14.63
N THR A 230 2.01 -11.30 -13.48
CA THR A 230 0.69 -11.20 -12.85
C THR A 230 -0.34 -10.61 -13.81
N ASN A 231 -0.04 -9.49 -14.46
CA ASN A 231 -0.99 -8.86 -15.38
C ASN A 231 -1.24 -9.70 -16.65
N THR A 232 -0.21 -10.38 -17.17
CA THR A 232 -0.37 -11.31 -18.28
C THR A 232 -1.27 -12.48 -17.91
N THR A 233 -1.13 -13.04 -16.70
CA THR A 233 -2.02 -14.08 -16.20
C THR A 233 -3.45 -13.57 -15.99
N LEU A 234 -3.62 -12.35 -15.47
CA LEU A 234 -4.94 -11.72 -15.36
C LEU A 234 -5.67 -11.67 -16.71
N GLU A 235 -4.97 -11.45 -17.81
CA GLU A 235 -5.59 -11.38 -19.15
C GLU A 235 -5.65 -12.72 -19.90
N SER A 236 -5.18 -13.82 -19.30
CA SER A 236 -5.02 -15.11 -19.98
C SER A 236 -6.33 -15.89 -20.21
N SER A 237 -7.40 -15.59 -19.47
CA SER A 237 -8.69 -16.29 -19.54
C SER A 237 -9.86 -15.35 -19.31
N TYR A 238 -11.08 -15.75 -19.70
CA TYR A 238 -12.28 -14.93 -19.48
C TYR A 238 -12.57 -14.65 -17.99
N LEU A 239 -12.33 -15.63 -17.11
CA LEU A 239 -12.54 -15.46 -15.66
C LEU A 239 -11.50 -14.51 -15.06
N THR A 240 -10.23 -14.68 -15.39
CA THR A 240 -9.16 -13.80 -14.91
C THR A 240 -9.31 -12.38 -15.47
N LEU A 241 -9.76 -12.27 -16.72
CA LEU A 241 -10.01 -10.99 -17.38
C LEU A 241 -11.11 -10.19 -16.68
N ALA A 242 -12.09 -10.86 -16.06
CA ALA A 242 -13.09 -10.18 -15.23
C ALA A 242 -12.44 -9.49 -14.02
N TYR A 243 -11.47 -10.13 -13.35
CA TYR A 243 -10.70 -9.46 -12.28
C TYR A 243 -9.91 -8.27 -12.81
N ALA A 244 -9.25 -8.40 -13.99
CA ALA A 244 -8.54 -7.29 -14.61
C ALA A 244 -9.45 -6.07 -14.85
N HIS A 245 -10.71 -6.30 -15.25
CA HIS A 245 -11.71 -5.23 -15.41
C HIS A 245 -12.13 -4.64 -14.08
N VAL A 246 -12.41 -5.46 -13.05
CA VAL A 246 -12.77 -4.95 -11.73
C VAL A 246 -11.67 -4.02 -11.19
N LEU A 247 -10.41 -4.44 -11.29
CA LEU A 247 -9.26 -3.63 -10.87
C LEU A 247 -9.13 -2.32 -11.67
N GLY A 248 -9.27 -2.38 -13.00
CA GLY A 248 -9.23 -1.18 -13.84
C GLY A 248 -10.41 -0.22 -13.62
N VAL A 249 -11.61 -0.75 -13.37
CA VAL A 249 -12.79 0.05 -13.00
C VAL A 249 -12.56 0.76 -11.66
N SER A 250 -11.95 0.10 -10.68
CA SER A 250 -11.59 0.72 -9.40
C SER A 250 -10.60 1.87 -9.56
N LEU A 251 -9.57 1.72 -10.40
CA LEU A 251 -8.64 2.83 -10.71
C LEU A 251 -9.35 3.96 -11.48
N ARG A 252 -10.22 3.63 -12.43
CA ARG A 252 -11.04 4.63 -13.12
C ARG A 252 -11.94 5.40 -12.15
N GLY A 253 -12.55 4.71 -11.17
CA GLY A 253 -13.37 5.35 -10.14
C GLY A 253 -12.55 6.33 -9.29
N LEU A 254 -11.34 5.95 -8.90
CA LEU A 254 -10.41 6.82 -8.20
C LEU A 254 -10.04 8.06 -9.03
N LEU A 255 -9.74 7.87 -10.32
CA LEU A 255 -9.46 8.97 -11.24
C LEU A 255 -10.65 9.93 -11.35
N GLN A 256 -11.86 9.38 -11.48
CA GLN A 256 -13.09 10.16 -11.54
C GLN A 256 -13.32 10.99 -10.27
N GLN A 257 -12.99 10.44 -9.10
CA GLN A 257 -13.13 11.12 -7.81
C GLN A 257 -12.20 12.34 -7.67
N HIS A 258 -11.01 12.28 -8.26
CA HIS A 258 -9.98 13.33 -8.14
C HIS A 258 -9.77 14.13 -9.43
N VAL A 259 -10.66 13.98 -10.41
CA VAL A 259 -10.50 14.61 -11.73
C VAL A 259 -10.33 16.12 -11.62
N ASP A 260 -11.08 16.79 -10.74
CA ASP A 260 -11.05 18.23 -10.53
C ASP A 260 -9.66 18.75 -10.11
N THR A 261 -8.87 17.92 -9.42
CA THR A 261 -7.48 18.21 -9.07
C THR A 261 -6.53 17.83 -10.21
N LEU A 262 -6.74 16.65 -10.82
CA LEU A 262 -5.85 16.14 -11.86
C LEU A 262 -5.86 17.03 -13.12
N VAL A 263 -7.00 17.64 -13.46
CA VAL A 263 -7.12 18.55 -14.61
C VAL A 263 -6.38 19.87 -14.44
N LEU A 264 -5.91 20.19 -13.24
CA LEU A 264 -5.04 21.33 -13.02
C LEU A 264 -3.69 21.16 -13.75
N SER A 265 -3.32 19.94 -14.13
CA SER A 265 -2.18 19.66 -14.98
C SER A 265 -2.61 19.40 -16.44
N PRO A 266 -2.30 20.30 -17.39
CA PRO A 266 -2.67 20.13 -18.80
C PRO A 266 -2.10 18.87 -19.45
N ALA A 267 -0.96 18.38 -18.96
CA ALA A 267 -0.35 17.14 -19.42
C ALA A 267 -1.23 15.90 -19.21
N LEU A 268 -2.28 16.00 -18.38
CA LEU A 268 -3.16 14.89 -18.04
C LEU A 268 -4.50 14.91 -18.77
N TRP A 269 -4.81 15.95 -19.54
CA TRP A 269 -6.12 16.09 -20.18
C TRP A 269 -6.42 14.93 -21.13
N GLU A 270 -5.59 14.69 -22.14
CA GLU A 270 -5.81 13.60 -23.10
C GLU A 270 -5.94 12.22 -22.42
N PRO A 271 -5.07 11.81 -21.49
CA PRO A 271 -5.25 10.60 -20.69
C PRO A 271 -6.59 10.51 -19.94
N ILE A 272 -7.01 11.62 -19.29
CA ILE A 272 -8.26 11.69 -18.55
C ILE A 272 -9.45 11.56 -19.51
N GLU A 273 -9.44 12.28 -20.65
CA GLU A 273 -10.48 12.18 -21.67
C GLU A 273 -10.62 10.73 -22.17
N LEU A 274 -9.50 10.04 -22.38
CA LEU A 274 -9.48 8.67 -22.88
C LEU A 274 -10.03 7.64 -21.86
N ILE A 275 -9.81 7.85 -20.56
CA ILE A 275 -10.30 6.95 -19.49
C ILE A 275 -11.74 7.27 -19.07
N LEU A 276 -12.04 8.54 -18.86
CA LEU A 276 -13.36 8.96 -18.35
C LEU A 276 -14.38 9.13 -19.47
N ARG A 277 -13.93 9.30 -20.72
CA ARG A 277 -14.74 9.67 -21.90
C ARG A 277 -15.43 11.02 -21.74
N THR A 278 -14.79 11.92 -20.99
CA THR A 278 -15.24 13.30 -20.77
C THR A 278 -14.44 14.21 -21.69
N LYS A 279 -15.07 15.20 -22.33
CA LYS A 279 -14.32 16.26 -23.04
C LYS A 279 -13.84 17.30 -22.04
N MET A 280 -12.55 17.66 -22.11
CA MET A 280 -11.88 18.62 -21.22
C MET A 280 -11.61 19.96 -21.94
N ASP A 281 -11.59 19.98 -23.28
CA ASP A 281 -11.35 21.20 -24.06
C ASP A 281 -12.52 22.21 -23.92
N PRO A 282 -12.27 23.45 -23.45
CA PRO A 282 -13.28 24.50 -23.39
C PRO A 282 -13.59 25.14 -24.76
N ASP A 283 -12.79 24.89 -25.81
CA ASP A 283 -13.05 25.38 -27.17
C ASP A 283 -13.83 24.34 -28.01
N GLU A 284 -15.12 24.62 -28.24
CA GLU A 284 -16.03 23.74 -28.97
C GLU A 284 -15.61 23.46 -30.44
N ASN A 285 -14.67 24.23 -31.00
CA ASN A 285 -14.32 24.18 -32.42
C ASN A 285 -13.21 23.19 -32.79
N LYS A 286 -12.52 22.58 -31.82
CA LYS A 286 -11.50 21.57 -32.12
C LYS A 286 -12.12 20.18 -32.34
N PRO A 287 -11.78 19.49 -33.45
CA PRO A 287 -12.27 18.15 -33.68
C PRO A 287 -11.68 17.18 -32.65
N VAL A 288 -12.50 16.75 -31.70
CA VAL A 288 -12.13 15.69 -30.75
C VAL A 288 -12.11 14.36 -31.51
N ALA A 289 -10.98 13.65 -31.45
CA ALA A 289 -10.88 12.30 -31.97
C ALA A 289 -11.95 11.41 -31.30
N LYS A 290 -12.89 10.88 -32.09
CA LYS A 290 -13.90 9.95 -31.57
C LYS A 290 -13.17 8.69 -31.09
N PRO A 291 -13.24 8.31 -29.80
CA PRO A 291 -12.54 7.13 -29.33
C PRO A 291 -13.12 5.87 -30.00
N THR A 292 -12.40 5.34 -30.98
CA THR A 292 -12.74 4.11 -31.70
C THR A 292 -12.19 2.91 -30.95
N PHE A 293 -12.88 2.46 -29.89
CA PHE A 293 -12.50 1.21 -29.23
C PHE A 293 -13.74 0.39 -28.82
N LYS A 294 -14.09 -0.58 -29.65
CA LYS A 294 -14.90 -1.76 -29.29
C LYS A 294 -13.96 -2.90 -28.84
N SER A 295 -13.02 -2.61 -27.94
CA SER A 295 -12.05 -3.60 -27.46
C SER A 295 -12.52 -4.21 -26.12
N PRO A 296 -12.51 -5.55 -25.97
CA PRO A 296 -12.76 -6.22 -24.69
C PRO A 296 -11.68 -5.95 -23.63
N GLN A 297 -10.67 -5.12 -23.92
CA GLN A 297 -9.60 -4.72 -23.00
C GLN A 297 -9.83 -3.32 -22.38
N TYR A 298 -10.89 -2.60 -22.78
CA TYR A 298 -11.20 -1.28 -22.22
C TYR A 298 -11.48 -1.36 -20.71
N CYS A 299 -10.91 -0.43 -19.93
CA CYS A 299 -10.99 -0.44 -18.46
C CYS A 299 -10.43 -1.69 -17.78
N THR A 300 -9.58 -2.46 -18.45
CA THR A 300 -8.69 -3.40 -17.74
C THR A 300 -7.62 -2.64 -16.96
N LEU A 301 -7.02 -3.32 -15.97
CA LEU A 301 -5.86 -2.81 -15.25
C LEU A 301 -4.76 -2.33 -16.20
N ARG A 302 -4.36 -3.16 -17.18
CA ARG A 302 -3.36 -2.78 -18.20
C ARG A 302 -3.72 -1.53 -18.98
N TYR A 303 -4.99 -1.39 -19.36
CA TYR A 303 -5.45 -0.21 -20.10
C TYR A 303 -5.29 1.07 -19.28
N VAL A 304 -5.74 1.04 -18.02
CA VAL A 304 -5.62 2.21 -17.12
C VAL A 304 -4.15 2.50 -16.81
N ASP A 305 -3.34 1.47 -16.58
CA ASP A 305 -1.91 1.64 -16.34
C ASP A 305 -1.17 2.23 -17.53
N HIS A 306 -1.51 1.77 -18.74
CA HIS A 306 -0.91 2.28 -19.96
C HIS A 306 -1.33 3.72 -20.25
N THR A 307 -2.57 4.07 -19.95
CA THR A 307 -3.11 5.38 -20.29
C THR A 307 -2.73 6.43 -19.26
N MET A 308 -2.76 6.09 -17.96
CA MET A 308 -2.67 7.06 -16.87
C MET A 308 -1.59 6.72 -15.85
N THR A 309 -1.57 5.52 -15.26
CA THR A 309 -0.65 5.21 -14.15
C THR A 309 0.80 5.45 -14.54
N ARG A 310 1.20 5.08 -15.78
CA ARG A 310 2.56 5.30 -16.30
C ARG A 310 3.00 6.77 -16.32
N LEU A 311 2.08 7.72 -16.24
CA LEU A 311 2.34 9.16 -16.31
C LEU A 311 2.35 9.81 -14.92
N ILE A 312 1.39 9.44 -14.06
CA ILE A 312 1.13 10.14 -12.79
C ILE A 312 1.46 9.34 -11.53
N GLY A 313 1.98 8.12 -11.69
CA GLY A 313 2.17 7.19 -10.59
C GLY A 313 3.33 7.54 -9.65
N GLY A 314 4.06 8.64 -9.85
CA GLY A 314 5.19 9.02 -9.01
C GLY A 314 6.01 10.17 -9.58
N TYR A 315 7.20 10.38 -9.01
CA TYR A 315 8.07 11.49 -9.40
C TYR A 315 8.82 11.24 -10.72
N PRO A 316 9.06 12.30 -11.51
CA PRO A 316 10.00 12.25 -12.62
C PRO A 316 11.46 12.34 -12.17
N THR A 317 12.37 12.08 -13.12
CA THR A 317 13.81 12.26 -12.93
C THR A 317 14.13 13.72 -12.52
N PRO A 318 15.04 13.96 -11.55
CA PRO A 318 15.93 12.99 -10.89
C PRO A 318 15.35 12.29 -9.65
N TYR A 319 14.12 12.61 -9.24
CA TYR A 319 13.53 12.11 -7.98
C TYR A 319 12.81 10.76 -8.12
N GLY A 320 12.49 10.37 -9.36
CA GLY A 320 11.90 9.08 -9.67
C GLY A 320 12.03 8.71 -11.14
N GLU A 321 11.21 7.75 -11.57
CA GLU A 321 11.34 7.07 -12.86
C GLU A 321 10.24 7.46 -13.87
N PHE A 322 9.32 8.37 -13.51
CA PHE A 322 8.19 8.74 -14.35
C PHE A 322 8.55 9.83 -15.39
N PRO A 323 7.80 9.94 -16.49
CA PRO A 323 6.81 8.98 -17.00
C PRO A 323 7.49 7.73 -17.58
N PHE A 324 6.78 6.60 -17.57
CA PHE A 324 7.20 5.37 -18.26
C PHE A 324 6.71 5.34 -19.70
N ALA A 325 7.44 4.64 -20.58
CA ALA A 325 7.11 4.57 -22.00
C ALA A 325 5.80 3.80 -22.28
N SER A 326 5.46 2.83 -21.43
CA SER A 326 4.24 2.01 -21.55
C SER A 326 3.91 1.34 -20.20
N ALA A 327 2.73 0.71 -20.09
CA ALA A 327 2.42 -0.17 -18.97
C ALA A 327 3.45 -1.30 -18.78
N VAL A 328 3.97 -1.88 -19.87
CA VAL A 328 4.96 -2.97 -19.79
C VAL A 328 6.28 -2.47 -19.20
N ASP A 329 6.72 -1.27 -19.61
CA ASP A 329 7.91 -0.62 -19.05
C ASP A 329 7.72 -0.32 -17.56
N TYR A 330 6.56 0.23 -17.20
CA TYR A 330 6.14 0.44 -15.80
C TYR A 330 6.18 -0.87 -15.00
N TYR A 331 5.59 -1.96 -15.49
CA TYR A 331 5.56 -3.24 -14.78
C TYR A 331 6.94 -3.83 -14.56
N LYS A 332 7.78 -3.83 -15.60
CA LYS A 332 9.15 -4.37 -15.50
C LYS A 332 9.98 -3.59 -14.48
N ARG A 333 9.93 -2.27 -14.51
CA ARG A 333 10.74 -1.42 -13.62
C ARG A 333 10.21 -1.36 -12.20
N SER A 334 8.90 -1.46 -12.02
CA SER A 334 8.23 -1.34 -10.72
C SER A 334 8.08 -2.66 -9.96
N SER A 335 8.37 -3.80 -10.60
CA SER A 335 8.24 -5.11 -9.97
C SER A 335 9.22 -5.27 -8.79
N PRO A 336 8.75 -5.77 -7.62
CA PRO A 336 9.61 -5.99 -6.46
C PRO A 336 10.85 -6.86 -6.73
N VAL A 337 10.75 -7.86 -7.61
CA VAL A 337 11.86 -8.77 -7.93
C VAL A 337 13.14 -8.06 -8.41
N VAL A 338 13.01 -6.83 -8.92
CA VAL A 338 14.14 -5.99 -9.35
C VAL A 338 15.00 -5.56 -8.16
N THR A 339 14.45 -5.46 -6.94
CA THR A 339 15.15 -4.97 -5.76
C THR A 339 15.24 -6.00 -4.63
N LEU A 340 14.57 -7.15 -4.73
CA LEU A 340 14.52 -8.17 -3.69
C LEU A 340 15.87 -8.70 -3.22
N ALA A 341 16.86 -8.77 -4.12
CA ALA A 341 18.22 -9.22 -3.77
C ALA A 341 18.87 -8.35 -2.68
N ASN A 342 18.44 -7.08 -2.55
CA ASN A 342 18.98 -6.11 -1.60
C ASN A 342 18.24 -6.08 -0.25
N VAL A 343 17.15 -6.86 -0.09
CA VAL A 343 16.42 -6.92 1.19
C VAL A 343 17.36 -7.41 2.28
N SER A 344 17.59 -6.54 3.27
CA SER A 344 18.58 -6.75 4.34
C SER A 344 17.96 -6.94 5.73
N ARG A 345 16.64 -6.88 5.83
CA ARG A 345 15.88 -7.09 7.07
C ARG A 345 14.93 -8.28 6.88
N PRO A 346 14.57 -9.00 7.96
CA PRO A 346 13.63 -10.12 7.88
C PRO A 346 12.34 -9.74 7.16
N MET A 347 11.98 -10.50 6.14
CA MET A 347 10.75 -10.33 5.38
C MET A 347 10.03 -11.67 5.22
N LEU A 348 8.78 -11.73 5.67
CA LEU A 348 7.89 -12.87 5.50
C LEU A 348 6.89 -12.59 4.37
N ALA A 349 6.90 -13.42 3.32
CA ALA A 349 5.92 -13.39 2.26
C ALA A 349 4.84 -14.46 2.50
N LEU A 350 3.58 -14.08 2.53
CA LEU A 350 2.43 -14.98 2.70
C LEU A 350 1.65 -15.07 1.39
N SER A 351 1.47 -16.29 0.84
CA SER A 351 0.78 -16.51 -0.43
C SER A 351 -0.13 -17.74 -0.42
N ALA A 352 -1.12 -17.76 -1.31
CA ALA A 352 -1.99 -18.91 -1.53
C ALA A 352 -1.81 -19.43 -2.96
N ASP A 353 -1.61 -20.73 -3.13
CA ASP A 353 -1.33 -21.34 -4.43
C ASP A 353 -2.52 -21.21 -5.39
N ASP A 354 -3.75 -21.18 -4.83
CA ASP A 354 -5.00 -21.02 -5.57
C ASP A 354 -5.49 -19.56 -5.69
N ASP A 355 -4.63 -18.58 -5.40
CA ASP A 355 -4.91 -17.17 -5.62
C ASP A 355 -5.19 -16.88 -7.11
N PRO A 356 -6.40 -16.40 -7.48
CA PRO A 356 -6.76 -16.16 -8.88
C PRO A 356 -6.20 -14.85 -9.45
N ILE A 357 -5.61 -13.99 -8.62
CA ILE A 357 -5.02 -12.71 -9.00
C ILE A 357 -3.49 -12.83 -9.06
N VAL A 358 -2.88 -13.45 -8.04
CA VAL A 358 -1.42 -13.70 -7.97
C VAL A 358 -1.15 -15.20 -7.82
N PRO A 359 -1.39 -16.00 -8.88
CA PRO A 359 -1.27 -17.45 -8.79
C PRO A 359 0.19 -17.87 -8.61
N TRP A 360 0.37 -19.09 -8.08
CA TRP A 360 1.68 -19.72 -7.85
C TRP A 360 2.64 -19.60 -9.04
N SER A 361 2.14 -19.74 -10.26
CA SER A 361 2.90 -19.64 -11.51
C SER A 361 3.46 -18.25 -11.84
N THR A 362 3.26 -17.26 -10.96
CA THR A 362 3.83 -15.91 -11.09
C THR A 362 4.92 -15.65 -10.06
N LEU A 363 5.18 -16.61 -9.16
CA LEU A 363 6.11 -16.46 -8.03
C LEU A 363 7.49 -17.06 -8.31
N ASP A 364 7.74 -17.59 -9.50
CA ASP A 364 9.01 -18.18 -9.91
C ASP A 364 10.18 -17.19 -9.78
N ASP A 365 9.99 -15.91 -10.12
CA ASP A 365 11.03 -14.89 -9.93
C ASP A 365 11.31 -14.60 -8.45
N LEU A 366 10.28 -14.64 -7.60
CA LEU A 366 10.44 -14.54 -6.13
C LEU A 366 11.21 -15.75 -5.62
N MET A 367 10.86 -16.95 -6.07
CA MET A 367 11.53 -18.20 -5.67
C MET A 367 13.02 -18.19 -6.03
N ASP A 368 13.37 -17.67 -7.19
CA ASP A 368 14.78 -17.52 -7.59
C ASP A 368 15.51 -16.50 -6.72
N CYS A 369 14.87 -15.39 -6.34
CA CYS A 369 15.44 -14.42 -5.40
C CYS A 369 15.66 -15.05 -4.02
N ILE A 370 14.67 -15.79 -3.50
CA ILE A 370 14.70 -16.40 -2.17
C ILE A 370 15.87 -17.36 -2.01
N LYS A 371 16.23 -18.13 -3.05
CA LYS A 371 17.40 -19.04 -3.03
C LYS A 371 18.73 -18.33 -2.79
N THR A 372 18.78 -17.02 -2.92
CA THR A 372 20.01 -16.21 -2.81
C THR A 372 19.94 -15.15 -1.71
N ASN A 373 18.79 -14.99 -1.04
CA ASN A 373 18.61 -14.01 0.02
C ASN A 373 18.02 -14.66 1.29
N PRO A 374 18.83 -14.90 2.34
CA PRO A 374 18.37 -15.56 3.56
C PRO A 374 17.40 -14.70 4.39
N ASN A 375 17.26 -13.41 4.09
CA ASN A 375 16.34 -12.51 4.80
C ASN A 375 14.89 -12.59 4.29
N VAL A 376 14.62 -13.36 3.25
CA VAL A 376 13.28 -13.50 2.66
C VAL A 376 12.82 -14.94 2.78
N VAL A 377 11.66 -15.15 3.40
CA VAL A 377 11.00 -16.46 3.48
C VAL A 377 9.61 -16.34 2.87
N LEU A 378 9.27 -17.24 1.94
CA LEU A 378 7.91 -17.40 1.44
C LEU A 378 7.23 -18.52 2.21
N ALA A 379 6.12 -18.20 2.86
CA ALA A 379 5.20 -19.13 3.46
C ALA A 379 3.92 -19.20 2.61
N HIS A 380 3.60 -20.36 2.05
CA HIS A 380 2.44 -20.50 1.17
C HIS A 380 1.54 -21.69 1.55
N THR A 381 0.24 -21.57 1.25
CA THR A 381 -0.78 -22.62 1.47
C THR A 381 -1.40 -23.06 0.15
N GLU A 382 -1.84 -24.33 0.07
CA GLU A 382 -2.51 -24.86 -1.13
C GLU A 382 -3.84 -24.18 -1.47
N SER A 383 -4.45 -23.52 -0.48
CA SER A 383 -5.65 -22.73 -0.64
C SER A 383 -5.66 -21.49 0.23
N GLY A 384 -6.42 -20.48 -0.20
CA GLY A 384 -6.62 -19.23 0.53
C GLY A 384 -7.26 -18.13 -0.32
N GLY A 385 -7.19 -18.25 -1.66
CA GLY A 385 -7.57 -17.17 -2.57
C GLY A 385 -6.78 -15.89 -2.36
N HIS A 386 -7.15 -14.83 -3.06
CA HIS A 386 -6.55 -13.51 -2.85
C HIS A 386 -7.09 -12.89 -1.55
N LEU A 387 -6.23 -12.83 -0.52
CA LEU A 387 -6.51 -12.23 0.79
C LEU A 387 -7.70 -12.87 1.56
N GLY A 388 -8.06 -14.11 1.24
CA GLY A 388 -9.19 -14.82 1.82
C GLY A 388 -8.84 -15.51 3.13
N TRP A 389 -8.21 -16.69 3.05
CA TRP A 389 -7.92 -17.59 4.18
C TRP A 389 -9.09 -17.71 5.17
N PHE A 390 -10.31 -17.80 4.65
CA PHE A 390 -11.51 -17.93 5.46
C PHE A 390 -11.63 -19.34 6.03
N ALA A 391 -11.76 -19.41 7.34
CA ALA A 391 -11.84 -20.63 8.11
C ALA A 391 -13.17 -20.77 8.86
N GLY A 392 -13.53 -22.03 9.13
CA GLY A 392 -14.70 -22.37 9.93
C GLY A 392 -16.05 -22.06 9.25
N PRO A 393 -17.17 -22.34 9.91
CA PRO A 393 -18.51 -22.18 9.34
C PRO A 393 -18.88 -20.71 9.10
N LEU A 394 -18.33 -19.80 9.91
CA LEU A 394 -18.60 -18.36 9.87
C LEU A 394 -17.71 -17.58 8.89
N ALA A 395 -16.81 -18.25 8.16
CA ALA A 395 -15.82 -17.59 7.30
C ALA A 395 -15.02 -16.50 8.04
N GLN A 396 -14.42 -16.85 9.18
CA GLN A 396 -13.50 -15.93 9.84
C GLN A 396 -12.17 -15.93 9.10
N ARG A 397 -11.66 -14.73 8.80
CA ARG A 397 -10.33 -14.57 8.19
C ARG A 397 -9.26 -15.03 9.17
N TRP A 398 -8.56 -16.12 8.84
CA TRP A 398 -7.62 -16.78 9.74
C TRP A 398 -6.18 -16.23 9.62
N ILE A 399 -5.82 -15.63 8.48
CA ILE A 399 -4.45 -15.14 8.21
C ILE A 399 -3.95 -14.07 9.21
N LYS A 400 -4.84 -13.43 9.99
CA LYS A 400 -4.45 -12.53 11.08
C LYS A 400 -3.56 -13.19 12.15
N HIS A 401 -3.69 -14.50 12.37
CA HIS A 401 -2.91 -15.22 13.37
C HIS A 401 -1.42 -15.35 13.00
N PRO A 402 -1.04 -15.90 11.83
CA PRO A 402 0.36 -15.94 11.43
C PRO A 402 0.97 -14.53 11.28
N ILE A 403 0.17 -13.52 10.92
CA ILE A 403 0.63 -12.11 10.91
C ILE A 403 1.00 -11.64 12.32
N ALA A 404 0.09 -11.79 13.29
CA ALA A 404 0.32 -11.37 14.67
C ALA A 404 1.49 -12.12 15.31
N GLU A 405 1.57 -13.44 15.11
CA GLU A 405 2.65 -14.27 15.64
C GLU A 405 4.03 -13.85 15.10
N PHE A 406 4.14 -13.47 13.83
CA PHE A 406 5.40 -12.99 13.27
C PHE A 406 5.76 -11.57 13.75
N VAL A 407 4.76 -10.69 13.91
CA VAL A 407 4.95 -9.38 14.56
C VAL A 407 5.51 -9.56 15.97
N HIS A 408 4.90 -10.45 16.75
CA HIS A 408 5.34 -10.81 18.10
C HIS A 408 6.80 -11.25 18.11
N ALA A 409 7.13 -12.24 17.26
CA ALA A 409 8.46 -12.83 17.18
C ALA A 409 9.54 -11.78 16.87
N LEU A 410 9.27 -10.86 15.94
CA LEU A 410 10.23 -9.82 15.58
C LEU A 410 10.38 -8.74 16.65
N VAL A 411 9.27 -8.34 17.29
CA VAL A 411 9.31 -7.36 18.39
C VAL A 411 10.10 -7.92 19.58
N ASP A 412 9.82 -9.17 19.97
CA ASP A 412 10.52 -9.82 21.08
C ASP A 412 12.00 -10.05 20.76
N ALA A 413 12.33 -10.49 19.53
CA ALA A 413 13.71 -10.63 19.07
C ALA A 413 14.46 -9.29 19.05
N TYR A 414 13.80 -8.19 18.68
CA TYR A 414 14.39 -6.86 18.70
C TYR A 414 14.64 -6.35 20.13
N GLY A 415 13.75 -6.66 21.08
CA GLY A 415 13.87 -6.27 22.48
C GLY A 415 14.85 -7.11 23.31
N ALA A 416 15.30 -8.26 22.80
CA ALA A 416 16.21 -9.15 23.51
C ALA A 416 17.61 -8.53 23.70
N LYS A 417 18.19 -8.69 24.90
CA LYS A 417 19.59 -8.29 25.16
C LYS A 417 20.53 -9.12 24.27
N PRO A 418 21.60 -8.53 23.69
CA PRO A 418 22.60 -9.32 22.98
C PRO A 418 23.16 -10.40 23.91
N LYS A 419 23.00 -11.67 23.57
CA LYS A 419 23.83 -12.71 24.19
C LYS A 419 25.26 -12.44 23.73
N GLU A 420 26.18 -12.27 24.68
CA GLU A 420 27.60 -12.23 24.36
C GLU A 420 27.94 -13.50 23.57
N SER A 421 28.44 -13.30 22.35
CA SER A 421 28.83 -14.29 21.34
C SER A 421 27.72 -14.92 20.48
N VAL A 422 28.08 -15.04 19.19
CA VAL A 422 27.36 -15.60 18.03
C VAL A 422 26.44 -14.62 17.31
N SER A 423 26.89 -14.19 16.13
CA SER A 423 26.08 -13.48 15.17
C SER A 423 25.00 -14.41 14.62
N THR A 424 23.80 -14.37 15.18
CA THR A 424 22.68 -15.28 14.83
C THR A 424 22.12 -15.06 13.42
N GLY A 425 22.64 -14.15 12.61
CA GLY A 425 22.19 -13.90 11.22
C GLY A 425 20.77 -13.30 11.11
N LEU A 426 19.92 -13.47 12.11
CA LEU A 426 18.73 -12.67 12.40
C LEU A 426 19.17 -11.33 13.00
N GLY A 427 19.62 -10.40 12.15
CA GLY A 427 19.98 -9.06 12.60
C GLY A 427 20.93 -9.08 13.81
N SER A 428 22.07 -9.76 13.70
CA SER A 428 23.06 -9.96 14.78
C SER A 428 23.81 -8.71 15.24
N GLY A 429 23.12 -7.59 15.22
CA GLY A 429 23.21 -6.52 16.19
C GLY A 429 21.82 -5.95 16.15
N GLY A 430 20.96 -6.31 17.13
CA GLY A 430 19.73 -5.56 17.35
C GLY A 430 20.12 -4.07 17.29
N PRO A 431 19.45 -3.23 16.49
CA PRO A 431 19.85 -1.85 16.37
C PRO A 431 19.86 -1.16 17.76
N GLN A 432 21.04 -1.06 18.37
CA GLN A 432 21.51 0.13 19.07
C GLN A 432 21.73 1.27 18.04
N VAL A 433 20.82 1.39 17.07
CA VAL A 433 20.85 2.41 16.03
C VAL A 433 19.43 2.91 15.96
N SER A 434 19.27 4.14 16.44
CA SER A 434 18.01 4.85 16.44
C SER A 434 17.37 4.80 15.04
N PRO A 435 16.03 4.62 14.98
CA PRO A 435 15.30 4.83 13.74
C PRO A 435 15.65 6.25 13.26
N TRP A 436 16.15 6.38 12.03
CA TRP A 436 16.49 7.65 11.37
C TRP A 436 17.63 8.53 11.90
N LYS A 437 18.34 8.25 13.02
CA LYS A 437 19.42 9.15 13.48
C LYS A 437 20.56 9.38 12.48
N THR A 438 20.68 8.55 11.45
CA THR A 438 21.72 8.66 10.42
C THR A 438 21.37 9.56 9.23
N ARG A 439 20.14 10.07 9.10
CA ARG A 439 19.79 11.00 8.01
C ARG A 439 19.73 12.43 8.53
N SER A 440 20.44 13.34 7.86
CA SER A 440 20.30 14.78 8.12
C SER A 440 18.89 15.18 7.70
N ILE A 441 18.10 15.66 8.67
CA ILE A 441 16.76 16.20 8.40
C ILE A 441 16.90 17.71 8.29
N ASP A 442 16.67 18.23 7.09
CA ASP A 442 16.60 19.66 6.83
C ASP A 442 15.23 20.19 7.26
N LYS A 443 15.23 21.36 7.92
CA LYS A 443 14.02 22.10 8.26
C LYS A 443 13.97 23.38 7.44
N ARG A 444 12.86 23.61 6.74
CA ARG A 444 12.66 24.80 5.89
C ARG A 444 11.30 25.40 6.17
N SER A 445 11.22 26.74 6.20
CA SER A 445 9.94 27.44 6.26
C SER A 445 9.29 27.40 4.89
N VAL A 446 8.01 27.05 4.86
CA VAL A 446 7.21 26.92 3.64
C VAL A 446 5.87 27.63 3.81
N GLN A 447 5.33 28.12 2.70
CA GLN A 447 4.02 28.76 2.62
C GLN A 447 3.01 27.75 2.08
N VAL A 448 1.91 27.59 2.82
CA VAL A 448 0.78 26.73 2.47
C VAL A 448 -0.48 27.58 2.48
N GLU A 449 -1.26 27.51 1.40
CA GLU A 449 -2.51 28.22 1.24
C GLU A 449 -3.67 27.26 1.47
N VAL A 450 -4.57 27.59 2.39
CA VAL A 450 -5.79 26.80 2.64
C VAL A 450 -6.95 27.41 1.86
N LEU A 451 -7.53 26.61 0.96
CA LEU A 451 -8.61 26.99 0.06
C LEU A 451 -9.80 26.04 0.20
N ALA A 452 -11.01 26.59 0.16
CA ALA A 452 -12.22 25.77 0.07
C ALA A 452 -12.24 24.98 -1.26
N LYS A 453 -12.59 23.69 -1.17
CA LYS A 453 -12.74 22.78 -2.32
C LYS A 453 -13.70 23.32 -3.38
N ALA A 454 -14.70 24.12 -2.99
CA ALA A 454 -15.66 24.76 -3.90
C ALA A 454 -15.03 25.64 -4.98
N HIS A 455 -13.76 26.04 -4.82
CA HIS A 455 -12.99 26.82 -5.79
C HIS A 455 -12.28 25.97 -6.87
N LEU A 456 -12.32 24.64 -6.79
CA LEU A 456 -11.76 23.78 -7.84
C LEU A 456 -12.66 23.78 -9.09
N PRO A 457 -12.08 23.57 -10.29
CA PRO A 457 -12.86 23.35 -11.51
C PRO A 457 -13.83 22.18 -11.31
N SER A 458 -15.09 22.31 -11.71
CA SER A 458 -16.05 21.21 -11.68
C SER A 458 -16.08 20.52 -13.04
N VAL A 459 -15.37 19.41 -13.17
CA VAL A 459 -15.22 18.69 -14.44
C VAL A 459 -16.13 17.47 -14.52
N SER A 460 -16.44 16.87 -13.37
CA SER A 460 -17.28 15.67 -13.28
C SER A 460 -18.78 15.94 -13.36
N GLY A 461 -19.23 17.20 -13.32
CA GLY A 461 -20.64 17.57 -13.13
C GLY A 461 -21.21 17.17 -11.76
N VAL A 462 -20.42 16.51 -10.91
CA VAL A 462 -20.75 16.16 -9.53
C VAL A 462 -20.03 17.16 -8.64
N ARG A 463 -20.66 18.32 -8.41
CA ARG A 463 -20.23 19.20 -7.32
C ARG A 463 -20.73 18.53 -6.04
N THR A 464 -19.84 17.92 -5.26
CA THR A 464 -20.19 17.69 -3.87
C THR A 464 -20.07 19.06 -3.21
N ASP A 465 -21.17 19.54 -2.61
CA ASP A 465 -21.21 20.76 -1.79
C ASP A 465 -20.41 20.56 -0.49
N ASP A 466 -19.20 20.04 -0.60
CA ASP A 466 -18.29 19.90 0.52
C ASP A 466 -17.57 21.24 0.70
N GLU A 467 -17.92 21.96 1.76
CA GLU A 467 -17.19 23.11 2.30
C GLU A 467 -15.84 22.70 2.92
N GLN A 468 -15.19 21.67 2.36
CA GLN A 468 -13.95 21.16 2.91
C GLN A 468 -12.78 22.06 2.51
N ASP A 469 -12.05 22.53 3.52
CA ASP A 469 -10.78 23.23 3.34
C ASP A 469 -9.67 22.27 2.91
N VAL A 470 -8.89 22.69 1.92
CA VAL A 470 -7.80 21.92 1.31
C VAL A 470 -6.53 22.75 1.32
N ALA A 471 -5.43 22.16 1.78
CA ALA A 471 -4.13 22.81 1.89
C ALA A 471 -3.28 22.62 0.63
N TRP A 472 -2.85 23.73 0.03
CA TRP A 472 -2.05 23.77 -1.19
C TRP A 472 -0.66 24.35 -0.90
N LEU A 473 0.39 23.66 -1.30
CA LEU A 473 1.75 24.15 -1.15
C LEU A 473 2.01 25.30 -2.16
N ARG A 474 2.51 26.44 -1.66
CA ARG A 474 2.89 27.61 -2.48
C ARG A 474 4.40 27.78 -2.62
N THR A 475 5.18 27.19 -1.71
CA THR A 475 6.64 27.20 -1.81
C THR A 475 7.14 26.09 -2.73
N GLN A 476 7.86 26.46 -3.79
CA GLN A 476 8.49 25.51 -4.71
C GLN A 476 9.66 24.80 -4.00
N ILE A 477 9.53 23.50 -3.73
CA ILE A 477 10.56 22.71 -3.04
C ILE A 477 11.42 21.92 -4.01
N LEU A 478 10.78 21.25 -4.97
CA LEU A 478 11.44 20.42 -5.97
C LEU A 478 11.50 21.21 -7.29
N PRO A 479 12.66 21.74 -7.72
CA PRO A 479 12.73 22.72 -8.83
C PRO A 479 12.11 22.28 -10.16
N HIS A 480 12.01 20.97 -10.40
CA HIS A 480 11.50 20.38 -11.65
C HIS A 480 10.06 19.86 -11.54
N ILE A 481 9.44 19.95 -10.37
CA ILE A 481 8.06 19.49 -10.15
C ILE A 481 7.19 20.74 -10.01
N PRO A 482 6.37 21.11 -11.02
CA PRO A 482 5.54 22.29 -10.90
C PRO A 482 4.57 22.14 -9.73
N LEU A 483 4.44 23.21 -8.93
CA LEU A 483 3.34 23.28 -7.98
C LEU A 483 2.03 23.26 -8.75
N VAL A 484 1.16 22.33 -8.38
CA VAL A 484 -0.20 22.29 -8.89
C VAL A 484 -0.99 23.22 -8.00
N HIS A 485 -1.47 24.34 -8.55
CA HIS A 485 -2.29 25.28 -7.79
C HIS A 485 -3.50 25.70 -8.62
N PRO A 486 -4.70 25.80 -8.01
CA PRO A 486 -5.92 26.15 -8.75
C PRO A 486 -5.84 27.47 -9.53
N ASN A 487 -5.16 28.49 -8.97
CA ASN A 487 -4.98 29.78 -9.66
C ASN A 487 -4.11 29.73 -10.92
N ASP A 488 -3.26 28.72 -11.04
CA ASP A 488 -2.30 28.59 -12.14
C ASP A 488 -2.85 27.70 -13.27
N SER A 489 -4.06 27.14 -13.10
CA SER A 489 -4.68 26.24 -14.07
C SER A 489 -5.31 26.98 -15.25
N PRO A 490 -5.08 26.51 -16.49
CA PRO A 490 -5.76 27.07 -17.68
C PRO A 490 -7.24 26.69 -17.78
N VAL A 491 -7.75 25.80 -16.91
CA VAL A 491 -9.19 25.45 -16.80
C VAL A 491 -9.94 26.36 -15.81
N LYS A 492 -9.29 27.41 -15.29
CA LYS A 492 -9.91 28.35 -14.35
C LYS A 492 -11.08 29.09 -15.01
N THR A 493 -12.29 28.86 -14.52
CA THR A 493 -13.52 29.48 -15.02
C THR A 493 -13.94 30.75 -14.26
N GLN A 494 -13.39 30.97 -13.06
CA GLN A 494 -13.70 32.10 -12.18
C GLN A 494 -12.48 32.55 -11.40
N GLU A 495 -12.45 33.80 -10.93
CA GLU A 495 -11.41 34.25 -9.99
C GLU A 495 -11.51 33.47 -8.67
N ILE A 496 -10.38 32.92 -8.22
CA ILE A 496 -10.29 32.17 -6.97
C ILE A 496 -9.73 33.13 -5.92
N PRO A 497 -10.45 33.36 -4.81
CA PRO A 497 -9.99 34.25 -3.76
C PRO A 497 -8.71 33.72 -3.12
N THR A 498 -7.89 34.62 -2.57
CA THR A 498 -6.73 34.22 -1.78
C THR A 498 -7.18 33.51 -0.51
N GLY A 499 -6.67 32.30 -0.31
CA GLY A 499 -6.95 31.48 0.86
C GLY A 499 -6.23 31.95 2.13
N ARG A 500 -6.42 31.20 3.21
CA ARG A 500 -5.68 31.43 4.46
C ARG A 500 -4.23 30.97 4.27
N MET A 501 -3.30 31.92 4.30
CA MET A 501 -1.86 31.63 4.23
C MET A 501 -1.31 31.17 5.58
N LEU A 502 -0.61 30.04 5.57
CA LEU A 502 0.06 29.45 6.72
C LEU A 502 1.56 29.36 6.44
N SER A 503 2.36 29.78 7.42
CA SER A 503 3.81 29.57 7.42
C SER A 503 4.13 28.33 8.25
N LEU A 504 4.42 27.22 7.58
CA LEU A 504 4.65 25.91 8.20
C LEU A 504 6.13 25.49 8.05
N THR A 505 6.49 24.38 8.69
CA THR A 505 7.83 23.80 8.60
C THR A 505 7.78 22.53 7.75
N LEU A 506 8.59 22.49 6.70
CA LEU A 506 8.92 21.27 5.96
C LEU A 506 10.06 20.57 6.68
N HIS A 507 9.87 19.29 6.98
CA HIS A 507 10.91 18.36 7.41
C HIS A 507 11.24 17.45 6.22
N CYS A 508 12.43 17.58 5.65
CA CYS A 508 12.84 16.75 4.50
C CYS A 508 14.18 16.07 4.73
N ASP A 509 14.36 14.93 4.05
CA ASP A 509 15.64 14.26 3.97
C ASP A 509 16.63 15.13 3.18
N ALA A 510 17.78 15.44 3.77
CA ALA A 510 18.77 16.34 3.16
C ALA A 510 19.36 15.80 1.84
N LEU A 511 19.43 14.47 1.68
CA LEU A 511 19.94 13.84 0.46
C LEU A 511 18.82 13.53 -0.54
N ARG A 512 17.58 13.43 -0.05
CA ARG A 512 16.40 13.06 -0.83
C ARG A 512 15.28 14.06 -0.59
N PRO A 513 15.36 15.27 -1.19
CA PRO A 513 14.41 16.34 -0.92
C PRO A 513 12.96 15.99 -1.32
N GLU A 514 12.75 14.93 -2.11
CA GLU A 514 11.44 14.37 -2.47
C GLU A 514 10.79 13.54 -1.35
N VAL A 515 11.54 13.20 -0.29
CA VAL A 515 11.08 12.52 0.91
C VAL A 515 10.98 13.54 2.04
N GLY A 516 9.77 13.79 2.52
CA GLY A 516 9.54 14.81 3.54
C GLY A 516 8.09 14.93 3.93
N PHE A 517 7.83 15.69 4.98
CA PHE A 517 6.47 15.98 5.43
C PHE A 517 6.33 17.43 5.88
N ILE A 518 5.14 17.97 5.66
CA ILE A 518 4.67 19.23 6.24
C ILE A 518 3.44 18.86 7.06
N GLU A 519 3.54 19.02 8.39
CA GLU A 519 2.39 18.81 9.25
C GLU A 519 1.41 19.96 9.10
N LEU A 520 0.14 19.59 8.92
CA LEU A 520 -0.96 20.52 8.80
C LEU A 520 -1.65 20.66 10.18
N PRO A 521 -2.12 21.87 10.54
CA PRO A 521 -2.87 22.10 11.77
C PRO A 521 -4.15 21.24 11.87
N GLU A 522 -4.58 20.87 13.09
CA GLU A 522 -5.76 20.03 13.28
C GLU A 522 -7.05 20.66 12.75
N ASP A 523 -7.18 22.00 12.78
CA ASP A 523 -8.34 22.74 12.26
C ASP A 523 -8.45 22.70 10.73
N VAL A 524 -7.35 22.44 10.01
CA VAL A 524 -7.36 22.19 8.56
C VAL A 524 -7.92 20.78 8.25
N HIS A 525 -8.01 19.89 9.26
CA HIS A 525 -8.44 18.50 9.12
C HIS A 525 -9.77 18.18 9.79
N ALA A 526 -10.31 19.08 10.60
CA ALA A 526 -11.47 18.81 11.45
C ALA A 526 -12.80 18.60 10.68
N SER A 527 -12.79 18.64 9.35
CA SER A 527 -13.97 18.52 8.48
C SER A 527 -14.07 17.19 7.69
N THR A 528 -13.48 16.09 8.18
CA THR A 528 -13.64 14.74 7.59
C THR A 528 -14.04 13.66 8.57
#